data_AF-A0A0C3D3J5-F1
#
_entry.id   AF-A0A0C3D3J5-F1
#
_cell.length_a   1.000
_cell.length_b   1.000
_cell.length_c   1.000
_cell.angle_alpha   90.00
_cell.angle_beta   90.00
_cell.angle_gamma   90.00
#
_symmetry.space_group_name_H-M   'P 1'
#
loop_
_entity.id
_entity.type
_entity.pdbx_description
1 polymer ?
#
loop_
_entity_poly.entity_id
_entity_poly.type
_entity_poly.pdbx_seq_one_letter_code
_entity_poly.pdbx_strand_id
1 'polypeptide(L)'
;MTPRKAHRHRHNHSQSHLQQPIQASDYDSEVPYTAPESVPVRSNNELNLTVLQHYNPSITAILSIAASCQIYNYFPADGTWDKAEIAGTLFVCQMAAFSATTVGARERFCVALLNKKGLDNLIIDMQDVQEVEIKDEFMIIRFLERRQAGLNGQGPLDEEKVLGFYIHADQADTRELNCTLVKGLWERVKDGVILEALDRGTQEMGGTESFEEGGFESGSTSGAVLPGRRLSLKDLFGGQPVR
;
A
#
# COMPACT_ATOMS: atom_id res chain seq x y z
N MET A 1 28.99 -65.83 29.71
CA MET A 1 29.66 -65.62 28.40
C MET A 1 30.14 -64.17 28.34
N THR A 2 31.29 -63.94 27.73
CA THR A 2 32.38 -63.04 28.14
C THR A 2 32.23 -61.53 27.85
N PRO A 3 32.58 -60.64 28.79
CA PRO A 3 32.95 -59.26 28.51
C PRO A 3 34.45 -59.14 28.15
N ARG A 4 34.79 -58.32 27.15
CA ARG A 4 36.18 -58.11 26.69
C ARG A 4 36.89 -57.00 27.48
N LYS A 5 37.99 -57.46 28.07
CA LYS A 5 39.19 -56.83 28.66
C LYS A 5 39.52 -55.37 28.34
N ALA A 6 39.91 -54.68 29.42
CA ALA A 6 40.69 -53.45 29.46
C ALA A 6 42.16 -53.66 29.04
N HIS A 7 42.76 -52.62 28.46
CA HIS A 7 44.21 -52.51 28.33
C HIS A 7 44.70 -51.24 29.04
N ARG A 8 45.54 -51.44 30.07
CA ARG A 8 46.36 -50.41 30.72
C ARG A 8 47.41 -49.91 29.72
N HIS A 9 47.70 -48.61 29.77
CA HIS A 9 49.08 -48.14 29.71
C HIS A 9 49.36 -47.25 30.92
N ARG A 10 50.44 -47.61 31.60
CA ARG A 10 51.00 -47.06 32.83
C ARG A 10 52.12 -46.13 32.41
N HIS A 11 52.18 -44.91 32.94
CA HIS A 11 53.48 -44.34 33.31
C HIS A 11 53.35 -43.51 34.59
N ASN A 12 54.10 -44.00 35.57
CA ASN A 12 54.34 -43.42 36.87
C ASN A 12 55.59 -42.54 36.72
N HIS A 13 55.46 -41.23 36.89
CA HIS A 13 56.62 -40.40 37.24
C HIS A 13 56.23 -39.43 38.35
N SER A 14 56.56 -39.85 39.56
CA SER A 14 56.79 -38.99 40.70
C SER A 14 58.06 -38.16 40.45
N GLN A 15 57.92 -36.85 40.35
CA GLN A 15 58.98 -35.90 40.70
C GLN A 15 58.35 -34.63 41.28
N SER A 16 58.56 -34.47 42.58
CA SER A 16 58.34 -33.26 43.34
C SER A 16 59.41 -32.22 42.97
N HIS A 17 59.02 -31.08 42.41
CA HIS A 17 59.85 -29.88 42.48
C HIS A 17 58.98 -28.62 42.48
N LEU A 18 59.04 -27.93 43.63
CA LEU A 18 58.93 -26.49 43.86
C LEU A 18 57.69 -25.72 43.38
N GLN A 19 57.05 -25.13 44.38
CA GLN A 19 56.13 -24.01 44.35
C GLN A 19 56.54 -22.93 43.33
N GLN A 20 55.62 -22.57 42.45
CA GLN A 20 55.25 -21.17 42.27
C GLN A 20 53.73 -21.07 42.36
N PRO A 21 53.16 -20.26 43.27
CA PRO A 21 51.74 -19.94 43.19
C PRO A 21 51.53 -19.20 41.87
N ILE A 22 50.65 -19.74 41.02
CA ILE A 22 50.08 -18.99 39.92
C ILE A 22 49.44 -17.77 40.57
N GLN A 23 50.09 -16.61 40.44
CA GLN A 23 49.46 -15.36 40.82
C GLN A 23 48.18 -15.27 40.00
N ALA A 24 47.04 -15.31 40.70
CA ALA A 24 45.77 -14.98 40.10
C ALA A 24 45.96 -13.58 39.50
N SER A 25 45.94 -13.48 38.18
CA SER A 25 45.87 -12.19 37.52
C SER A 25 44.57 -11.54 38.00
N ASP A 26 44.71 -10.48 38.81
CA ASP A 26 43.67 -9.51 39.10
C ASP A 26 43.13 -8.99 37.76
N TYR A 27 42.05 -9.63 37.30
CA TYR A 27 41.16 -9.04 36.32
C TYR A 27 39.85 -8.70 37.03
N ASP A 28 39.99 -7.94 38.12
CA ASP A 28 38.90 -7.24 38.78
C ASP A 28 38.51 -6.02 37.93
N SER A 29 37.93 -6.30 36.77
CA SER A 29 37.20 -5.29 35.99
C SER A 29 35.72 -5.41 36.35
N GLU A 30 35.40 -5.05 37.59
CA GLU A 30 34.04 -4.73 38.04
C GLU A 30 33.57 -3.46 37.32
N VAL A 31 33.35 -3.56 36.00
CA VAL A 31 32.44 -2.65 35.32
C VAL A 31 31.05 -2.98 35.87
N PRO A 32 30.36 -2.06 36.53
CA PRO A 32 29.00 -2.30 36.98
C PRO A 32 28.20 -2.72 35.75
N TYR A 33 27.68 -3.95 35.75
CA TYR A 33 26.69 -4.37 34.78
C TYR A 33 25.46 -3.48 35.00
N THR A 34 25.46 -2.35 34.30
CA THR A 34 24.29 -1.50 34.19
C THR A 34 23.39 -2.29 33.27
N ALA A 35 22.38 -2.97 33.84
CA ALA A 35 21.38 -3.66 33.06
C ALA A 35 20.91 -2.68 31.97
N PRO A 36 20.93 -3.08 30.68
CA PRO A 36 20.50 -2.18 29.62
C PRO A 36 19.10 -1.68 29.97
N GLU A 37 18.91 -0.36 29.91
CA GLU A 37 17.61 0.27 30.05
C GLU A 37 16.58 -0.54 29.25
N SER A 38 15.46 -0.88 29.89
CA SER A 38 14.44 -1.75 29.32
C SER A 38 14.15 -1.32 27.88
N VAL A 39 14.46 -2.21 26.92
CA VAL A 39 14.17 -1.99 25.51
C VAL A 39 12.72 -1.52 25.35
N PRO A 40 12.45 -0.41 24.65
CA PRO A 40 11.09 0.08 24.49
C PRO A 40 10.24 -1.03 23.89
N VAL A 41 9.18 -1.43 24.62
CA VAL A 41 8.21 -2.42 24.13
C VAL A 41 7.40 -1.74 23.03
N ARG A 42 7.86 -1.85 21.78
CA ARG A 42 7.13 -1.33 20.62
C ARG A 42 5.83 -2.10 20.47
N SER A 43 4.74 -1.39 20.24
CA SER A 43 3.46 -2.04 19.96
C SER A 43 3.49 -2.72 18.58
N ASN A 44 2.69 -3.78 18.38
CA ASN A 44 2.56 -4.42 17.06
C ASN A 44 2.16 -3.40 15.98
N ASN A 45 1.37 -2.39 16.34
CA ASN A 45 0.96 -1.33 15.42
C ASN A 45 2.15 -0.45 15.00
N GLU A 46 3.02 -0.06 15.93
CA GLU A 46 4.25 0.69 15.62
C GLU A 46 5.22 -0.11 14.73
N LEU A 47 5.35 -1.41 14.99
CA LEU A 47 6.17 -2.30 14.16
C LEU A 47 5.60 -2.42 12.75
N ASN A 48 4.29 -2.68 12.62
CA ASN A 48 3.63 -2.76 11.32
C ASN A 48 3.75 -1.44 10.54
N LEU A 49 3.56 -0.31 11.22
CA LEU A 49 3.70 1.02 10.61
C LEU A 49 5.12 1.24 10.09
N THR A 50 6.14 0.85 10.88
CA THR A 50 7.55 0.95 10.46
C THR A 50 7.84 0.11 9.22
N VAL A 51 7.28 -1.11 9.15
CA VAL A 51 7.40 -1.98 7.96
C VAL A 51 6.74 -1.34 6.74
N LEU A 52 5.53 -0.81 6.88
CA LEU A 52 4.83 -0.14 5.78
C LEU A 52 5.59 1.11 5.29
N GLN A 53 6.16 1.88 6.21
CA GLN A 53 6.96 3.07 5.89
C GLN A 53 8.25 2.74 5.12
N HIS A 54 8.79 1.53 5.28
CA HIS A 54 9.91 1.06 4.47
C HIS A 54 9.53 0.90 2.98
N TYR A 55 8.29 0.47 2.69
CA TYR A 55 7.80 0.36 1.31
C TYR A 55 7.29 1.69 0.76
N ASN A 56 6.62 2.48 1.60
CA ASN A 56 6.12 3.79 1.24
C ASN A 56 6.26 4.77 2.41
N PRO A 57 7.30 5.63 2.40
CA PRO A 57 7.56 6.59 3.48
C PRO A 57 6.45 7.62 3.71
N SER A 58 5.53 7.78 2.76
CA SER A 58 4.40 8.70 2.91
C SER A 58 3.32 8.15 3.86
N ILE A 59 3.34 6.86 4.21
CA ILE A 59 2.35 6.28 5.12
C ILE A 59 2.55 6.84 6.54
N THR A 60 1.49 7.43 7.10
CA THR A 60 1.52 8.09 8.41
C THR A 60 0.72 7.34 9.47
N ALA A 61 -0.33 6.61 9.08
CA ALA A 61 -1.15 5.84 10.02
C ALA A 61 -1.78 4.62 9.36
N ILE A 62 -2.01 3.58 10.16
CA ILE A 62 -2.83 2.42 9.80
C ILE A 62 -4.25 2.67 10.31
N LEU A 63 -5.23 2.66 9.41
CA LEU A 63 -6.65 2.88 9.72
C LEU A 63 -7.39 1.57 10.00
N SER A 64 -7.03 0.51 9.28
CA SER A 64 -7.63 -0.82 9.46
C SER A 64 -6.67 -1.91 8.99
N ILE A 65 -6.83 -3.11 9.55
CA ILE A 65 -6.04 -4.30 9.23
C ILE A 65 -7.00 -5.45 8.98
N ALA A 66 -6.72 -6.26 7.96
CA ALA A 66 -7.31 -7.59 7.82
C ALA A 66 -6.19 -8.64 7.75
N ALA A 67 -6.24 -9.63 8.64
CA ALA A 67 -5.16 -10.58 8.84
C ALA A 67 -4.85 -11.46 7.62
N SER A 68 -5.83 -11.67 6.73
CA SER A 68 -5.64 -12.45 5.51
C SER A 68 -6.54 -11.97 4.37
N CYS A 69 -5.91 -11.66 3.24
CA CYS A 69 -6.55 -11.32 1.99
C CYS A 69 -5.85 -12.04 0.83
N GLN A 70 -6.66 -12.50 -0.13
CA GLN A 70 -6.23 -13.17 -1.35
C GLN A 70 -6.59 -12.31 -2.57
N ILE A 71 -5.63 -12.13 -3.48
CA ILE A 71 -5.83 -11.38 -4.72
C ILE A 71 -6.25 -12.31 -5.85
N TYR A 72 -7.14 -11.80 -6.70
CA TYR A 72 -7.54 -12.37 -7.97
C TYR A 72 -7.30 -11.33 -9.08
N ASN A 73 -6.72 -11.77 -10.20
CA ASN A 73 -6.55 -10.96 -11.39
C ASN A 73 -7.75 -11.14 -12.30
N TYR A 74 -8.28 -10.04 -12.82
CA TYR A 74 -9.26 -10.09 -13.91
C TYR A 74 -8.55 -9.98 -15.25
N PHE A 75 -8.90 -10.85 -16.20
CA PHE A 75 -8.40 -10.81 -17.57
C PHE A 75 -9.50 -10.31 -18.51
N PRO A 76 -9.44 -9.05 -18.99
CA PRO A 76 -10.49 -8.48 -19.81
C PRO A 76 -10.68 -9.18 -21.16
N ALA A 77 -9.62 -9.79 -21.71
CA ALA A 77 -9.65 -10.47 -23.00
C ALA A 77 -10.65 -11.65 -23.00
N ASP A 78 -10.66 -12.42 -21.90
CA ASP A 78 -11.46 -13.65 -21.80
C ASP A 78 -12.61 -13.51 -20.80
N GLY A 79 -12.67 -12.39 -20.05
CA GLY A 79 -13.66 -12.15 -19.00
C GLY A 79 -13.51 -13.06 -17.79
N THR A 80 -12.30 -13.56 -17.54
CA THR A 80 -12.02 -14.57 -16.51
C THR A 80 -11.33 -13.97 -15.28
N TRP A 81 -11.39 -14.72 -14.18
CA TRP A 81 -10.71 -14.41 -12.93
C TRP A 81 -9.77 -15.55 -12.56
N ASP A 82 -8.48 -15.23 -12.34
CA ASP A 82 -7.53 -16.20 -11.79
C ASP A 82 -6.98 -15.77 -10.45
N LYS A 83 -6.72 -16.76 -9.61
CA LYS A 83 -6.10 -16.55 -8.30
C LYS A 83 -4.64 -16.12 -8.50
N ALA A 84 -4.28 -14.95 -7.97
CA ALA A 84 -2.90 -14.47 -7.99
C ALA A 84 -2.05 -15.15 -6.89
N GLU A 85 -0.73 -15.13 -7.06
CA GLU A 85 0.22 -15.62 -6.05
C GLU A 85 0.42 -14.66 -4.87
N ILE A 86 -0.31 -13.54 -4.87
CA ILE A 86 -0.25 -12.53 -3.82
C ILE A 86 -1.35 -12.79 -2.78
N ALA A 87 -0.94 -13.16 -1.57
CA ALA A 87 -1.85 -13.35 -0.45
C ALA A 87 -1.15 -12.99 0.87
N GLY A 88 -1.83 -12.24 1.73
CA GLY A 88 -1.23 -11.81 2.99
C GLY A 88 -2.07 -10.84 3.79
N THR A 89 -1.41 -9.97 4.57
CA THR A 89 -2.10 -9.04 5.46
C THR A 89 -2.44 -7.76 4.72
N LEU A 90 -3.72 -7.39 4.73
CA LEU A 90 -4.22 -6.15 4.13
C LEU A 90 -4.18 -5.02 5.17
N PHE A 91 -3.69 -3.87 4.75
CA PHE A 91 -3.65 -2.64 5.52
C PHE A 91 -4.35 -1.54 4.73
N VAL A 92 -5.23 -0.82 5.40
CA VAL A 92 -5.81 0.43 4.91
C VAL A 92 -5.07 1.55 5.62
N CYS A 93 -4.41 2.43 4.87
CA CYS A 93 -3.46 3.39 5.43
C CYS A 93 -3.81 4.83 5.05
N GLN A 94 -3.53 5.75 5.96
CA GLN A 94 -3.44 7.18 5.67
C GLN A 94 -2.02 7.55 5.24
N MET A 95 -1.91 8.48 4.31
CA MET A 95 -0.66 9.01 3.80
C MET A 95 -0.56 10.52 4.02
N ALA A 96 0.67 11.02 4.11
CA ALA A 96 0.97 12.44 4.14
C ALA A 96 0.44 13.12 2.88
N ALA A 97 -0.20 14.28 3.05
CA ALA A 97 -0.62 15.12 1.94
C ALA A 97 0.61 15.59 1.13
N PHE A 98 0.42 15.84 -0.17
CA PHE A 98 1.52 16.29 -1.06
C PHE A 98 2.12 17.65 -0.66
N SER A 99 1.34 18.50 0.02
CA SER A 99 1.79 19.79 0.53
C SER A 99 1.06 20.08 1.83
N ALA A 100 1.82 20.23 2.92
CA ALA A 100 1.29 20.56 4.24
C ALA A 100 0.96 22.06 4.41
N THR A 101 1.38 22.90 3.46
CA THR A 101 1.43 24.37 3.61
C THR A 101 0.35 25.10 2.80
N THR A 102 -0.36 24.40 1.92
CA THR A 102 -1.44 24.98 1.11
C THR A 102 -2.80 24.73 1.75
N VAL A 103 -3.61 25.77 1.88
CA VAL A 103 -5.04 25.66 2.17
C VAL A 103 -5.66 24.79 1.07
N GLY A 104 -6.04 23.55 1.42
CA GLY A 104 -6.45 22.52 0.44
C GLY A 104 -5.58 21.24 0.41
N ALA A 105 -4.80 20.96 1.46
CA ALA A 105 -4.04 19.71 1.55
C ALA A 105 -4.97 18.48 1.41
N ARG A 106 -4.86 17.77 0.28
CA ARG A 106 -5.68 16.60 -0.04
C ARG A 106 -5.34 15.42 0.87
N GLU A 107 -6.35 14.86 1.52
CA GLU A 107 -6.21 13.57 2.22
C GLU A 107 -5.77 12.50 1.23
N ARG A 108 -4.76 11.71 1.62
CA ARG A 108 -4.26 10.61 0.81
C ARG A 108 -4.38 9.32 1.58
N PHE A 109 -4.74 8.27 0.86
CA PHE A 109 -4.93 6.94 1.40
C PHE A 109 -4.35 5.92 0.44
N CYS A 110 -3.93 4.78 0.95
CA CYS A 110 -3.57 3.64 0.14
C CYS A 110 -4.08 2.33 0.76
N VAL A 111 -4.21 1.33 -0.08
CA VAL A 111 -4.36 -0.07 0.34
C VAL A 111 -3.04 -0.76 0.09
N ALA A 112 -2.48 -1.36 1.14
CA ALA A 112 -1.25 -2.13 1.08
C ALA A 112 -1.51 -3.58 1.47
N LEU A 113 -1.06 -4.53 0.65
CA LEU A 113 -1.09 -5.95 0.94
C LEU A 113 0.35 -6.46 1.02
N LEU A 114 0.75 -6.86 2.23
CA LEU A 114 2.06 -7.47 2.46
C LEU A 114 1.95 -8.97 2.27
N ASN A 115 2.63 -9.49 1.27
CA ASN A 115 2.58 -10.89 0.87
C ASN A 115 3.29 -11.78 1.90
N LYS A 116 2.65 -12.88 2.30
CA LYS A 116 3.22 -13.85 3.27
C LYS A 116 4.09 -14.91 2.59
N LYS A 117 3.93 -15.10 1.28
CA LYS A 117 4.58 -16.20 0.51
C LYS A 117 5.67 -15.73 -0.44
N GLY A 118 5.77 -14.42 -0.70
CA GLY A 118 6.72 -13.83 -1.63
C GLY A 118 7.07 -12.41 -1.24
N LEU A 119 7.95 -11.78 -2.00
CA LEU A 119 8.38 -10.39 -1.81
C LEU A 119 7.52 -9.39 -2.59
N ASP A 120 6.63 -9.90 -3.44
CA ASP A 120 5.74 -9.11 -4.28
C ASP A 120 4.58 -8.57 -3.43
N ASN A 121 4.81 -7.41 -2.83
CA ASN A 121 3.80 -6.66 -2.11
C ASN A 121 3.02 -5.76 -3.08
N LEU A 122 1.75 -5.54 -2.77
CA LEU A 122 0.87 -4.68 -3.55
C LEU A 122 0.58 -3.41 -2.75
N ILE A 123 0.82 -2.24 -3.33
CA ILE A 123 0.44 -0.96 -2.74
C ILE A 123 -0.30 -0.17 -3.82
N ILE A 124 -1.56 0.18 -3.54
CA ILE A 124 -2.42 0.94 -4.45
C ILE A 124 -2.75 2.28 -3.77
N ASP A 125 -2.31 3.39 -4.38
CA ASP A 125 -2.73 4.73 -3.96
C ASP A 125 -4.16 4.98 -4.43
N MET A 126 -5.03 5.47 -3.53
CA MET A 126 -6.42 5.78 -3.87
C MET A 126 -6.56 6.84 -4.96
N GLN A 127 -5.52 7.61 -5.25
CA GLN A 127 -5.53 8.55 -6.37
C GLN A 127 -5.50 7.88 -7.74
N ASP A 128 -4.89 6.71 -7.83
CA ASP A 128 -4.82 5.93 -9.07
C ASP A 128 -6.05 5.03 -9.25
N VAL A 129 -6.90 4.93 -8.21
CA VAL A 129 -8.13 4.12 -8.22
C VAL A 129 -9.25 4.84 -8.97
N GLN A 130 -9.73 4.19 -10.03
CA GLN A 130 -10.85 4.66 -10.83
C GLN A 130 -12.20 4.24 -10.24
N GLU A 131 -12.26 3.06 -9.64
CA GLU A 131 -13.50 2.46 -9.13
C GLU A 131 -13.25 1.45 -8.00
N VAL A 132 -14.10 1.48 -6.97
CA VAL A 132 -14.21 0.43 -5.95
C VAL A 132 -15.65 -0.09 -5.94
N GLU A 133 -15.82 -1.37 -6.24
CA GLU A 133 -17.09 -2.09 -6.18
C GLU A 133 -17.03 -3.17 -5.10
N ILE A 134 -18.08 -3.31 -4.31
CA ILE A 134 -18.23 -4.44 -3.38
C ILE A 134 -19.31 -5.33 -3.98
N LYS A 135 -18.94 -6.55 -4.37
CA LYS A 135 -19.85 -7.50 -5.01
C LYS A 135 -19.67 -8.87 -4.38
N ASP A 136 -20.77 -9.42 -3.86
CA ASP A 136 -20.81 -10.67 -3.12
C ASP A 136 -19.77 -10.66 -1.97
N GLU A 137 -18.73 -11.47 -2.05
CA GLU A 137 -17.66 -11.56 -1.06
C GLU A 137 -16.36 -10.85 -1.46
N PHE A 138 -16.36 -10.16 -2.60
CA PHE A 138 -15.19 -9.52 -3.18
C PHE A 138 -15.30 -7.99 -3.12
N MET A 139 -14.17 -7.36 -2.81
CA MET A 139 -13.93 -5.95 -3.11
C MET A 139 -13.13 -5.87 -4.39
N ILE A 140 -13.72 -5.31 -5.44
CA ILE A 140 -13.12 -5.16 -6.76
C ILE A 140 -12.57 -3.74 -6.87
N ILE A 141 -11.28 -3.63 -7.19
CA ILE A 141 -10.60 -2.34 -7.36
C ILE A 141 -10.08 -2.25 -8.79
N ARG A 142 -10.50 -1.20 -9.49
CA ARG A 142 -10.00 -0.80 -10.81
C ARG A 142 -9.09 0.41 -10.66
N PHE A 143 -7.87 0.34 -11.15
CA PHE A 143 -6.87 1.40 -11.00
C PHE A 143 -5.91 1.46 -12.18
N LEU A 144 -5.23 2.61 -12.32
CA LEU A 144 -4.16 2.79 -13.28
C LEU A 144 -2.84 2.38 -12.64
N GLU A 145 -2.22 1.31 -13.15
CA GLU A 145 -0.88 0.96 -12.76
C GLU A 145 0.13 1.80 -13.53
N ARG A 146 0.85 2.67 -12.81
CA ARG A 146 1.95 3.44 -13.39
C ARG A 146 3.18 2.56 -13.54
N ARG A 147 3.42 2.03 -14.73
CA ARG A 147 4.71 1.42 -15.05
C ARG A 147 5.76 2.51 -15.24
N GLN A 148 6.93 2.32 -14.64
CA GLN A 148 8.09 3.15 -14.96
C GLN A 148 8.36 3.04 -16.46
N ALA A 149 8.61 4.19 -17.10
CA ALA A 149 9.01 4.24 -18.51
C ALA A 149 10.21 3.31 -18.71
N GLY A 150 10.09 2.37 -19.63
CA GLY A 150 11.21 1.51 -20.00
C GLY A 150 12.36 2.36 -20.54
N LEU A 151 13.59 1.83 -20.48
CA LEU A 151 14.82 2.45 -21.02
C LEU A 151 14.72 2.88 -22.50
N ASN A 152 13.66 2.49 -23.19
CA ASN A 152 13.45 2.66 -24.64
C ASN A 152 12.68 3.94 -25.00
N GLY A 153 12.46 4.86 -24.06
CA GLY A 153 11.83 6.16 -24.34
C GLY A 153 10.33 6.10 -24.67
N GLN A 154 9.68 4.94 -24.53
CA GLN A 154 8.23 4.88 -24.42
C GLN A 154 7.87 5.43 -23.04
N GLY A 155 7.18 6.57 -23.02
CA GLY A 155 6.68 7.21 -21.81
C GLY A 155 5.87 6.25 -20.94
N PRO A 156 5.59 6.62 -19.68
CA PRO A 156 4.79 5.78 -18.80
C PRO A 156 3.47 5.43 -19.50
N LEU A 157 3.27 4.14 -19.75
CA LEU A 157 1.99 3.61 -20.21
C LEU A 157 1.22 3.27 -18.95
N ASP A 158 0.27 4.12 -18.60
CA ASP A 158 -0.70 3.81 -17.56
C ASP A 158 -1.53 2.61 -18.04
N GLU A 159 -1.40 1.48 -17.37
CA GLU A 159 -2.15 0.26 -17.68
C GLU A 159 -3.32 0.13 -16.72
N GLU A 160 -4.53 0.01 -17.25
CA GLU A 160 -5.69 -0.27 -16.42
C GLU A 160 -5.62 -1.71 -15.88
N LYS A 161 -5.69 -1.85 -14.56
CA LYS A 161 -5.77 -3.14 -13.87
C LYS A 161 -7.04 -3.23 -13.05
N VAL A 162 -7.57 -4.45 -12.98
CA VAL A 162 -8.74 -4.80 -12.16
C VAL A 162 -8.36 -5.99 -11.27
N LEU A 163 -8.46 -5.79 -9.96
CA LEU A 163 -8.13 -6.80 -8.96
C LEU A 163 -9.33 -7.07 -8.05
N GLY A 164 -9.50 -8.34 -7.71
CA GLY A 164 -10.50 -8.82 -6.75
C GLY A 164 -9.81 -9.14 -5.43
N PHE A 165 -10.25 -8.49 -4.36
CA PHE A 165 -9.77 -8.69 -3.00
C PHE A 165 -10.77 -9.57 -2.27
N TYR A 166 -10.34 -10.79 -1.93
CA TYR A 166 -11.09 -11.67 -1.05
C TYR A 166 -10.50 -11.59 0.35
N ILE A 167 -11.23 -11.00 1.29
CA ILE A 167 -10.79 -10.87 2.70
C ILE A 167 -11.35 -12.06 3.47
N HIS A 168 -10.46 -12.86 4.05
CA HIS A 168 -10.87 -13.90 5.00
C HIS A 168 -11.24 -13.22 6.31
N ALA A 169 -12.51 -13.37 6.70
CA ALA A 169 -13.02 -12.88 7.96
C ALA A 169 -12.39 -13.67 9.12
N ASP A 170 -11.52 -13.02 9.90
CA ASP A 170 -11.05 -13.52 11.19
C ASP A 170 -12.03 -13.20 12.32
N GLN A 171 -12.83 -12.15 12.15
CA GLN A 171 -14.02 -11.80 12.94
C GLN A 171 -15.22 -11.58 12.00
N ALA A 172 -16.43 -11.60 12.54
CA ALA A 172 -17.66 -11.60 11.74
C ALA A 172 -17.80 -10.39 10.80
N ASP A 173 -17.27 -9.23 11.21
CA ASP A 173 -17.40 -7.95 10.51
C ASP A 173 -16.11 -7.47 9.82
N THR A 174 -14.96 -8.12 10.00
CA THR A 174 -13.66 -7.66 9.46
C THR A 174 -13.73 -7.37 7.96
N ARG A 175 -14.34 -8.26 7.18
CA ARG A 175 -14.48 -8.08 5.73
C ARG A 175 -15.35 -6.86 5.42
N GLU A 176 -16.54 -6.78 6.02
CA GLU A 176 -17.49 -5.70 5.77
C GLU A 176 -16.91 -4.33 6.16
N LEU A 177 -16.26 -4.26 7.32
CA LEU A 177 -15.62 -3.05 7.83
C LEU A 177 -14.51 -2.58 6.88
N ASN A 178 -13.61 -3.48 6.45
CA ASN A 178 -12.51 -3.11 5.56
C ASN A 178 -13.01 -2.71 4.17
N CYS A 179 -13.97 -3.46 3.59
CA CYS A 179 -14.52 -3.13 2.28
C CYS A 179 -15.26 -1.78 2.30
N THR A 180 -16.10 -1.54 3.31
CA THR A 180 -16.84 -0.28 3.46
C THR A 180 -15.91 0.90 3.70
N LEU A 181 -14.89 0.72 4.54
CA LEU A 181 -13.88 1.74 4.78
C LEU A 181 -13.14 2.11 3.49
N VAL A 182 -12.62 1.12 2.75
CA VAL A 182 -11.90 1.36 1.49
C VAL A 182 -12.77 2.11 0.48
N LYS A 183 -14.02 1.66 0.31
CA LYS A 183 -14.96 2.32 -0.59
C LYS A 183 -15.23 3.77 -0.18
N GLY A 184 -15.49 4.03 1.10
CA GLY A 184 -15.72 5.37 1.61
C GLY A 184 -14.50 6.29 1.47
N LEU A 185 -13.29 5.77 1.73
CA LEU A 185 -12.05 6.54 1.51
C LEU A 185 -11.87 6.92 0.04
N TRP A 186 -12.13 5.99 -0.88
CA TRP A 186 -12.06 6.25 -2.32
C TRP A 186 -13.08 7.33 -2.76
N GLU A 187 -14.33 7.23 -2.29
CA GLU A 187 -15.37 8.24 -2.58
C GLU A 187 -14.94 9.63 -2.10
N ARG A 188 -14.39 9.77 -0.88
CA ARG A 188 -13.87 11.07 -0.38
C ARG A 188 -12.73 11.61 -1.23
N VAL A 189 -11.80 10.75 -1.65
CA VAL A 189 -10.67 11.13 -2.50
C VAL A 189 -11.14 11.60 -3.87
N LYS A 190 -12.22 11.02 -4.41
CA LYS A 190 -12.83 11.39 -5.68
C LYS A 190 -13.60 12.71 -5.60
N ASP A 191 -14.40 12.89 -4.54
CA ASP A 191 -15.15 14.13 -4.31
C ASP A 191 -14.20 15.33 -4.13
N GLY A 192 -13.08 15.13 -3.43
CA GLY A 192 -12.04 16.15 -3.30
C GLY A 192 -11.45 16.61 -4.64
N VAL A 193 -11.24 15.68 -5.59
CA VAL A 193 -10.75 16.02 -6.95
C VAL A 193 -11.75 16.86 -7.71
N ILE A 194 -13.05 16.52 -7.60
CA ILE A 194 -14.12 17.24 -8.30
C ILE A 194 -14.23 18.67 -7.78
N LEU A 195 -14.21 18.86 -6.46
CA LEU A 195 -14.28 20.19 -5.85
C LEU A 195 -13.11 21.08 -6.30
N GLU A 196 -11.88 20.57 -6.28
CA GLU A 196 -10.73 21.34 -6.76
C GLU A 196 -10.80 21.69 -8.26
N ALA A 197 -11.33 20.79 -9.09
CA ALA A 197 -11.48 21.05 -10.52
C ALA A 197 -12.51 22.18 -10.77
N LEU A 198 -13.57 22.24 -9.97
CA LEU A 198 -14.57 23.31 -10.02
C LEU A 198 -13.97 24.66 -9.55
N ASP A 199 -13.19 24.65 -8.48
CA ASP A 199 -12.53 25.86 -7.97
C ASP A 199 -11.53 26.43 -9.00
N ARG A 200 -10.73 25.57 -9.66
CA ARG A 200 -9.83 25.97 -10.75
C ARG A 200 -10.59 26.54 -11.95
N GLY A 201 -11.68 25.88 -12.38
CA GLY A 201 -12.50 26.36 -13.50
C GLY A 201 -13.19 27.70 -13.23
N THR A 202 -13.45 28.03 -11.95
CA THR A 202 -14.04 29.32 -11.56
C THR A 202 -12.99 30.43 -11.54
N GLN A 203 -11.74 30.13 -11.17
CA GLN A 203 -10.64 31.11 -11.22
C GLN A 203 -10.22 31.47 -12.65
N GLU A 204 -10.31 30.55 -13.62
CA GLU A 204 -9.94 30.81 -15.02
C GLU A 204 -10.96 31.67 -15.80
N MET A 205 -12.24 31.72 -15.37
CA MET A 205 -13.29 32.59 -15.96
C MET A 205 -13.44 33.95 -15.25
N GLY A 206 -12.74 34.17 -14.13
CA GLY A 206 -12.81 35.41 -13.34
C GLY A 206 -11.70 36.43 -13.64
N GLY A 207 -10.93 36.24 -14.71
CA GLY A 207 -9.93 37.19 -15.18
C GLY A 207 -10.59 38.44 -15.77
N THR A 208 -10.81 39.45 -14.93
CA THR A 208 -11.19 40.83 -15.28
C THR A 208 -10.37 41.38 -16.45
N GLU A 209 -11.00 41.48 -17.62
CA GLU A 209 -10.56 42.33 -18.72
C GLU A 209 -10.67 43.79 -18.27
N SER A 210 -9.53 44.45 -18.18
CA SER A 210 -9.44 45.91 -18.11
C SER A 210 -10.00 46.49 -19.41
N PHE A 211 -10.99 47.35 -19.22
CA PHE A 211 -11.67 48.17 -20.22
C PHE A 211 -10.66 48.99 -21.04
N GLU A 212 -10.50 48.67 -22.33
CA GLU A 212 -10.04 49.64 -23.34
C GLU A 212 -11.02 49.66 -24.52
N GLU A 213 -11.38 50.87 -24.87
CA GLU A 213 -12.46 51.28 -25.76
C GLU A 213 -11.99 51.21 -27.23
N GLY A 214 -12.67 50.45 -28.09
CA GLY A 214 -12.34 50.42 -29.52
C GLY A 214 -13.18 49.49 -30.42
N GLY A 215 -14.19 50.06 -31.09
CA GLY A 215 -14.52 49.84 -32.52
C GLY A 215 -14.86 48.45 -33.09
N PHE A 216 -16.16 48.24 -33.38
CA PHE A 216 -16.77 47.65 -34.60
C PHE A 216 -16.07 46.49 -35.36
N GLU A 217 -16.68 45.30 -35.44
CA GLU A 217 -17.44 44.77 -36.60
C GLU A 217 -17.83 43.27 -36.45
N SER A 218 -18.94 42.91 -37.09
CA SER A 218 -19.65 41.63 -37.10
C SER A 218 -18.82 40.40 -37.55
N GLY A 219 -19.13 39.24 -36.96
CA GLY A 219 -18.67 37.94 -37.47
C GLY A 219 -19.12 36.76 -36.63
N SER A 220 -20.34 36.28 -36.88
CA SER A 220 -20.90 35.05 -36.32
C SER A 220 -20.16 33.79 -36.77
N THR A 221 -19.63 33.00 -35.82
CA THR A 221 -19.50 31.53 -35.94
C THR A 221 -19.72 30.87 -34.59
N SER A 222 -20.89 30.25 -34.44
CA SER A 222 -21.22 29.37 -33.31
C SER A 222 -20.40 28.09 -33.40
N GLY A 223 -19.26 28.05 -32.73
CA GLY A 223 -18.46 26.84 -32.50
C GLY A 223 -18.66 26.35 -31.07
N ALA A 224 -19.85 25.83 -30.75
CA ALA A 224 -20.08 25.16 -29.48
C ALA A 224 -19.26 23.87 -29.44
N VAL A 225 -18.16 23.87 -28.69
CA VAL A 225 -17.44 22.65 -28.32
C VAL A 225 -18.35 21.91 -27.32
N LEU A 226 -19.03 20.87 -27.81
CA LEU A 226 -19.79 19.97 -26.96
C LEU A 226 -18.82 19.15 -26.10
N PRO A 227 -18.90 19.21 -24.75
CA PRO A 227 -18.13 18.30 -23.91
C PRO A 227 -18.64 16.88 -24.12
N GLY A 228 -17.70 15.93 -24.16
CA GLY A 228 -17.93 14.51 -24.42
C GLY A 228 -19.16 13.97 -23.69
N ARG A 229 -20.12 13.48 -24.48
CA ARG A 229 -21.30 12.76 -24.00
C ARG A 229 -20.85 11.57 -23.16
N ARG A 230 -21.20 11.59 -21.87
CA ARG A 230 -21.02 10.46 -20.95
C ARG A 230 -22.01 9.36 -21.37
N LEU A 231 -21.52 8.33 -22.06
CA LEU A 231 -22.33 7.19 -22.48
C LEU A 231 -22.71 6.36 -21.24
N SER A 232 -24.01 6.19 -21.02
CA SER A 232 -24.54 5.29 -19.99
C SER A 232 -24.66 3.88 -20.57
N LEU A 233 -24.35 2.84 -19.78
CA LEU A 233 -24.52 1.44 -20.18
C LEU A 233 -25.97 1.08 -20.59
N LYS A 234 -26.98 1.88 -20.22
CA LYS A 234 -28.36 1.68 -20.68
C LYS A 234 -28.55 1.97 -22.18
N ASP A 235 -27.71 2.82 -22.78
CA ASP A 235 -27.73 3.12 -24.21
C ASP A 235 -26.96 2.09 -25.04
N LEU A 236 -26.01 1.37 -24.41
CA LEU A 236 -25.19 0.34 -25.06
C LEU A 236 -25.90 -1.03 -25.11
N PHE A 237 -26.87 -1.26 -24.22
CA PHE A 237 -27.58 -2.54 -24.05
C PHE A 237 -29.11 -2.42 -24.17
N GLY A 238 -29.61 -1.42 -24.90
CA GLY A 238 -31.03 -1.27 -25.22
C GLY A 238 -31.60 -2.51 -25.91
N GLY A 239 -32.49 -3.22 -25.21
CA GLY A 239 -32.88 -4.60 -25.50
C GLY A 239 -33.60 -4.83 -26.82
N GLN A 240 -33.24 -5.94 -27.47
CA GLN A 240 -34.07 -6.55 -28.50
C GLN A 240 -35.22 -7.32 -27.82
N PRO A 241 -36.50 -7.04 -28.12
CA PRO A 241 -37.59 -7.87 -27.66
C PRO A 241 -37.55 -9.21 -28.39
N VAL A 242 -37.57 -10.28 -27.61
CA VAL A 242 -37.80 -11.66 -28.05
C VAL A 242 -39.14 -11.71 -28.79
N ARG A 243 -39.13 -12.27 -30.00
CA ARG A 243 -40.33 -12.70 -30.72
C ARG A 243 -40.30 -14.22 -30.85
#